data_AF-A0A497MTC8-F1
#
_entry.id   AF-A0A497MTC8-F1
#
_cell.length_a   1.000
_cell.length_b   1.000
_cell.length_c   1.000
_cell.angle_alpha   90.00
_cell.angle_beta   90.00
_cell.angle_gamma   90.00
#
_symmetry.space_group_name_H-M   'P 1'
#
loop_
_entity.id
_entity.type
_entity.pdbx_description
1 polymer ?
#
loop_
_entity_poly.entity_id
_entity_poly.type
_entity_poly.pdbx_seq_one_letter_code
_entity_poly.pdbx_strand_id
1 'polypeptide(L)'
;MCYERAVSALYLEESDKVAQVEFLAHTDFIAKVSGLDPLRRPEEALSKTYDRLDLDMVWFTYDPLHPWNLAERKGDRFVARADSWSRAFPSTWRETFSVRSIDEVLEFDPFEAWEIPSLDELTRHFQEVHGRVQSVYKSQLVPGGTY
;
A
#
# COMPACT_ATOMS: atom_id res chain seq x y z
N MET A 1 2.20 -22.79 9.59
CA MET A 1 2.69 -21.43 9.95
C MET A 1 1.81 -20.41 9.24
N CYS A 2 1.74 -19.17 9.74
CA CYS A 2 0.88 -18.10 9.21
C CYS A 2 0.88 -18.00 7.67
N TYR A 3 2.08 -17.92 7.04
CA TYR A 3 2.24 -17.86 5.59
C TYR A 3 1.57 -19.02 4.85
N GLU A 4 1.81 -20.26 5.26
CA GLU A 4 1.22 -21.45 4.63
C GLU A 4 -0.30 -21.44 4.72
N ARG A 5 -0.84 -21.01 5.87
CA ARG A 5 -2.29 -20.89 6.05
C ARG A 5 -2.89 -19.83 5.13
N ALA A 6 -2.20 -18.70 4.94
CA ALA A 6 -2.61 -17.70 3.96
C ALA A 6 -2.58 -18.23 2.52
N VAL A 7 -1.53 -18.96 2.14
CA VAL A 7 -1.41 -19.57 0.82
C VAL A 7 -2.53 -20.59 0.58
N SER A 8 -2.75 -21.52 1.52
CA SER A 8 -3.85 -22.50 1.44
C SER A 8 -5.21 -21.83 1.32
N ALA A 9 -5.45 -20.72 2.03
CA ALA A 9 -6.69 -19.97 1.89
C ALA A 9 -6.89 -19.41 0.47
N LEU A 10 -5.83 -18.91 -0.19
CA LEU A 10 -5.92 -18.44 -1.58
C LEU A 10 -6.19 -19.57 -2.58
N TYR A 11 -5.66 -20.76 -2.32
CA TYR A 11 -5.86 -21.94 -3.16
C TYR A 11 -7.10 -22.77 -2.79
N LEU A 12 -7.92 -22.28 -1.84
CA LEU A 12 -9.14 -22.96 -1.36
C LEU A 12 -8.85 -24.35 -0.77
N GLU A 13 -7.69 -24.51 -0.14
CA GLU A 13 -7.26 -25.73 0.54
C GLU A 13 -7.65 -25.72 2.02
N GLU A 14 -7.77 -26.91 2.61
CA GLU A 14 -7.98 -27.03 4.05
C GLU A 14 -6.77 -26.53 4.84
N SER A 15 -7.02 -25.91 5.99
CA SER A 15 -6.00 -25.48 6.94
C SER A 15 -6.51 -25.64 8.37
N ASP A 16 -5.62 -25.47 9.35
CA ASP A 16 -5.93 -25.65 10.77
C ASP A 16 -6.96 -24.65 11.32
N LYS A 17 -7.07 -23.47 10.69
CA LYS A 17 -8.08 -22.44 10.96
C LYS A 17 -8.25 -21.50 9.77
N VAL A 18 -9.32 -20.71 9.77
CA VAL A 18 -9.55 -19.67 8.75
C VAL A 18 -8.45 -18.61 8.80
N ALA A 19 -7.80 -18.34 7.67
CA ALA A 19 -6.77 -17.31 7.55
C ALA A 19 -7.31 -15.91 7.91
N GLN A 20 -6.51 -15.10 8.61
CA GLN A 20 -6.89 -13.79 9.12
C GLN A 20 -6.04 -12.66 8.51
N VAL A 21 -6.69 -11.52 8.27
CA VAL A 21 -6.07 -10.24 7.91
C VAL A 21 -6.71 -9.14 8.73
N GLU A 22 -5.90 -8.20 9.22
CA GLU A 22 -6.38 -7.07 10.02
C GLU A 22 -5.71 -5.78 9.57
N PHE A 23 -6.42 -4.66 9.77
CA PHE A 23 -5.97 -3.32 9.40
C PHE A 23 -5.61 -2.51 10.66
N LEU A 24 -4.37 -2.63 11.11
CA LEU A 24 -3.94 -2.02 12.36
C LEU A 24 -3.25 -0.67 12.12
N ALA A 25 -3.90 0.41 12.56
CA ALA A 25 -3.35 1.77 12.56
C ALA A 25 -3.21 2.37 13.98
N HIS A 26 -3.60 1.64 15.03
CA HIS A 26 -3.57 2.14 16.40
C HIS A 26 -2.16 2.06 17.00
N THR A 27 -1.45 3.18 17.03
CA THR A 27 -0.04 3.26 17.46
C THR A 27 0.20 2.74 18.87
N ASP A 28 -0.62 3.10 19.86
CA ASP A 28 -0.37 2.63 21.24
C ASP A 28 -0.54 1.12 21.39
N PHE A 29 -1.51 0.53 20.69
CA PHE A 29 -1.69 -0.91 20.64
C PHE A 29 -0.50 -1.60 19.99
N ILE A 30 -0.07 -1.11 18.82
CA ILE A 30 1.12 -1.63 18.11
C ILE A 30 2.36 -1.51 19.01
N ALA A 31 2.54 -0.38 19.70
CA ALA A 31 3.66 -0.18 20.60
C ALA A 31 3.67 -1.17 21.76
N LYS A 32 2.50 -1.39 22.37
CA LYS A 32 2.32 -2.32 23.49
C LYS A 32 2.57 -3.77 23.07
N VAL A 33 2.07 -4.21 21.91
CA VAL A 33 2.16 -5.60 21.46
C VAL A 33 3.56 -5.92 20.91
N SER A 34 4.13 -5.03 20.09
CA SER A 34 5.47 -5.22 19.52
C SER A 34 6.60 -4.93 20.51
N GLY A 35 6.38 -4.07 21.49
CA GLY A 35 7.42 -3.50 22.35
C GLY A 35 8.38 -2.55 21.60
N LEU A 36 7.96 -2.03 20.45
CA LEU A 36 8.71 -1.07 19.62
C LEU A 36 7.95 0.26 19.55
N ASP A 37 8.66 1.34 19.26
CA ASP A 37 8.03 2.64 19.00
C ASP A 37 7.61 2.72 17.51
N PRO A 38 6.30 2.70 17.20
CA PRO A 38 5.81 2.71 15.82
C PRO A 38 6.02 4.06 15.12
N LEU A 39 6.32 5.14 15.84
CA LEU A 39 6.68 6.43 15.23
C LEU A 39 8.14 6.46 14.77
N ARG A 40 8.99 5.60 15.33
CA ARG A 40 10.42 5.48 14.96
C ARG A 40 10.71 4.30 14.04
N ARG A 41 9.99 3.19 14.22
CA ARG A 41 10.17 1.92 13.49
C ARG A 41 8.81 1.36 13.05
N PRO A 42 8.06 2.06 12.18
CA PRO A 42 6.67 1.72 11.86
C PRO A 42 6.50 0.32 11.29
N GLU A 43 7.20 -0.01 10.20
CA GLU A 43 7.04 -1.31 9.51
C GLU A 43 7.41 -2.48 10.42
N GLU A 44 8.50 -2.37 11.19
CA GLU A 44 8.94 -3.45 12.07
C GLU A 44 8.06 -3.61 13.32
N ALA A 45 7.58 -2.51 13.89
CA ALA A 45 6.61 -2.54 14.97
C ALA A 45 5.31 -3.20 14.53
N LEU A 46 4.86 -2.92 13.30
CA LEU A 46 3.66 -3.52 12.72
C LEU A 46 3.86 -5.02 12.44
N SER A 47 4.93 -5.39 11.73
CA SER A 47 5.27 -6.79 11.45
C SER A 47 5.35 -7.64 12.72
N LYS A 48 6.05 -7.14 13.76
CA LYS A 48 6.14 -7.85 15.04
C LYS A 48 4.81 -7.93 15.77
N THR A 49 3.93 -6.95 15.61
CA THR A 49 2.55 -7.02 16.11
C THR A 49 1.78 -8.14 15.41
N TYR A 50 1.95 -8.29 14.09
CA TYR A 50 1.25 -9.32 13.31
C TYR A 50 1.70 -10.72 13.71
N ASP A 51 3.01 -10.91 13.95
CA ASP A 51 3.56 -12.16 14.48
C ASP A 51 2.94 -12.51 15.84
N ARG A 52 2.79 -11.53 16.73
CA ARG A 52 2.22 -11.72 18.07
C ARG A 52 0.74 -12.05 18.07
N LEU A 53 0.03 -11.65 17.02
CA LEU A 53 -1.39 -11.89 16.84
C LEU A 53 -1.69 -13.15 15.99
N ASP A 54 -0.66 -13.83 15.48
CA ASP A 54 -0.80 -14.99 14.58
C ASP A 54 -1.71 -14.66 13.37
N LEU A 55 -1.48 -13.47 12.78
CA LEU A 55 -2.10 -13.02 11.53
C LEU A 55 -1.39 -13.60 10.33
N ASP A 56 -2.14 -13.86 9.26
CA ASP A 56 -1.68 -14.68 8.14
C ASP A 56 -1.29 -13.85 6.92
N MET A 57 -1.94 -12.71 6.72
CA MET A 57 -1.72 -11.81 5.59
C MET A 57 -1.53 -10.38 6.05
N VAL A 58 -0.82 -9.59 5.25
CA VAL A 58 -0.78 -8.14 5.38
C VAL A 58 -1.64 -7.47 4.34
N TRP A 59 -2.10 -6.26 4.63
CA TRP A 59 -2.60 -5.39 3.59
C TRP A 59 -1.43 -4.84 2.79
N PHE A 60 -1.38 -5.16 1.50
CA PHE A 60 -0.39 -4.62 0.58
C PHE A 60 -1.06 -4.27 -0.74
N THR A 61 -0.91 -3.00 -1.12
CA THR A 61 -1.39 -2.47 -2.39
C THR A 61 -0.23 -1.74 -3.02
N TYR A 62 0.03 -2.03 -4.29
CA TYR A 62 1.12 -1.40 -5.01
C TYR A 62 0.62 -0.78 -6.30
N ASP A 63 0.68 0.55 -6.34
CA ASP A 63 0.33 1.36 -7.51
C ASP A 63 1.57 2.20 -7.91
N PRO A 64 2.38 1.73 -8.88
CA PRO A 64 3.54 2.48 -9.36
C PRO A 64 3.14 3.71 -10.20
N LEU A 65 1.89 3.80 -10.65
CA LEU A 65 1.36 4.86 -11.51
C LEU A 65 0.25 5.63 -10.79
N HIS A 66 0.58 6.12 -9.59
CA HIS A 66 -0.39 6.82 -8.77
C HIS A 66 -0.97 8.07 -9.48
N PRO A 67 -2.31 8.22 -9.57
CA PRO A 67 -2.95 9.32 -10.28
C PRO A 67 -2.50 10.71 -9.84
N TRP A 68 -2.11 10.88 -8.57
CA TRP A 68 -1.62 12.17 -8.07
C TRP A 68 -0.24 12.51 -8.62
N ASN A 69 0.65 11.52 -8.76
CA ASN A 69 1.98 11.74 -9.35
C ASN A 69 1.82 12.18 -10.82
N LEU A 70 0.85 11.60 -11.53
CA LEU A 70 0.54 11.95 -12.92
C LEU A 70 -0.07 13.35 -13.03
N ALA A 71 -0.94 13.72 -12.10
CA ALA A 71 -1.51 15.07 -12.00
C ALA A 71 -0.44 16.14 -11.68
N GLU A 72 0.50 15.83 -10.76
CA GLU A 72 1.62 16.73 -10.46
C GLU A 72 2.50 16.99 -11.69
N ARG A 73 2.77 15.97 -12.53
CA ARG A 73 3.49 16.16 -13.81
C ARG A 73 2.79 17.14 -14.75
N LYS A 74 1.46 17.22 -14.69
CA LYS A 74 0.65 18.18 -15.46
C LYS A 74 0.56 19.57 -14.81
N GLY A 75 1.22 19.77 -13.67
CA GLY A 75 1.27 21.04 -12.96
C GLY A 75 0.15 21.24 -11.94
N ASP A 76 -0.61 20.19 -11.62
CA ASP A 76 -1.53 20.26 -10.49
C ASP A 76 -0.76 20.35 -9.17
N ARG A 77 -1.32 21.11 -8.23
CA ARG A 77 -0.77 21.25 -6.88
C ARG A 77 -1.65 20.51 -5.88
N PHE A 78 -0.98 19.89 -4.91
CA PHE A 78 -1.60 19.19 -3.80
C PHE A 78 -1.11 19.77 -2.47
N VAL A 79 -1.97 19.78 -1.47
CA VAL A 79 -1.65 20.19 -0.12
C VAL A 79 -2.00 19.07 0.87
N ALA A 80 -1.02 18.68 1.68
CA ALA A 80 -1.24 17.78 2.80
C ALA A 80 -1.83 18.56 3.98
N ARG A 81 -3.03 18.19 4.40
CA ARG A 81 -3.78 18.82 5.49
C ARG A 81 -3.84 17.92 6.72
N ALA A 82 -2.93 18.17 7.65
CA ALA A 82 -2.90 17.53 8.96
C ALA A 82 -4.00 18.05 9.92
N ASP A 83 -4.69 19.13 9.53
CA ASP A 83 -5.80 19.77 10.23
C ASP A 83 -7.19 19.27 9.81
N SER A 84 -7.29 18.50 8.71
CA SER A 84 -8.57 18.06 8.15
C SER A 84 -9.16 16.82 8.83
N TRP A 85 -8.34 15.80 9.12
CA TRP A 85 -8.81 14.49 9.60
C TRP A 85 -7.93 13.93 10.72
N SER A 86 -6.62 13.80 10.47
CA SER A 86 -5.67 13.28 11.44
C SER A 86 -4.29 13.88 11.24
N ARG A 87 -3.60 14.18 12.34
CA ARG A 87 -2.18 14.57 12.30
C ARG A 87 -1.26 13.41 11.96
N ALA A 88 -1.67 12.17 12.31
CA ALA A 88 -0.92 10.96 11.99
C ALA A 88 -1.21 10.47 10.56
N PHE A 89 -2.40 10.78 10.05
CA PHE A 89 -2.85 10.43 8.69
C PHE A 89 -3.44 11.67 8.02
N PRO A 90 -2.59 12.62 7.57
CA PRO A 90 -3.06 13.83 6.93
C PRO A 90 -3.78 13.51 5.62
N SER A 91 -4.80 14.28 5.31
CA SER A 91 -5.51 14.16 4.03
C SER A 91 -4.80 14.98 2.96
N THR A 92 -4.57 14.41 1.79
CA THR A 92 -4.03 15.14 0.63
C THR A 92 -5.17 15.70 -0.19
N TRP A 93 -5.17 17.02 -0.41
CA TRP A 93 -6.18 17.73 -1.18
C TRP A 93 -5.57 18.29 -2.45
N ARG A 94 -6.25 18.10 -3.58
CA ARG A 94 -5.89 18.75 -4.85
C ARG A 94 -6.37 20.20 -4.81
N GLU A 95 -5.46 21.16 -4.96
CA GLU A 95 -5.77 22.60 -4.91
C GLU A 95 -6.11 23.18 -6.27
N THR A 96 -5.53 22.62 -7.33
CA THR A 96 -5.71 23.10 -8.69
C THR A 96 -6.13 21.97 -9.63
N PHE A 97 -6.89 22.33 -10.65
CA PHE A 97 -7.26 21.45 -11.74
C PHE A 97 -6.77 22.08 -13.03
N SER A 98 -5.85 21.42 -13.72
CA SER A 98 -5.24 21.91 -14.95
C SER A 98 -6.12 21.78 -16.20
N VAL A 99 -7.24 21.04 -16.11
CA VAL A 99 -8.18 20.79 -17.23
C VAL A 99 -8.90 22.07 -17.63
N ARG A 100 -8.87 22.41 -18.92
CA ARG A 100 -9.34 23.70 -19.46
C ARG A 100 -10.62 23.61 -20.29
N SER A 101 -10.96 22.44 -20.81
CA SER A 101 -12.16 22.23 -21.63
C SER A 101 -12.65 20.78 -21.58
N ILE A 102 -13.85 20.54 -22.10
CA ILE A 102 -14.39 19.19 -22.30
C ILE A 102 -13.56 18.45 -23.35
N ASP A 103 -13.17 19.14 -24.42
CA ASP A 103 -12.38 18.54 -25.51
C ASP A 103 -11.04 17.99 -24.99
N GLU A 104 -10.36 18.68 -24.07
CA GLU A 104 -9.14 18.17 -23.43
C GLU A 104 -9.36 16.83 -22.70
N VAL A 105 -10.54 16.63 -22.11
CA VAL A 105 -10.89 15.36 -21.44
C VAL A 105 -11.19 14.27 -22.47
N LEU A 106 -11.86 14.60 -23.56
CA LEU A 106 -12.26 13.65 -24.60
C LEU A 106 -11.08 13.22 -25.47
N GLU A 107 -10.11 14.11 -25.69
CA GLU A 107 -8.89 13.86 -26.46
C GLU A 107 -7.74 13.29 -25.61
N PHE A 108 -7.96 13.08 -24.30
CA PHE A 108 -6.95 12.56 -23.40
C PHE A 108 -6.52 11.13 -23.77
N ASP A 109 -5.28 10.98 -24.21
CA ASP A 109 -4.64 9.66 -24.39
C ASP A 109 -3.76 9.32 -23.17
N PRO A 110 -4.12 8.30 -22.36
CA PRO A 110 -3.32 7.88 -21.21
C PRO A 110 -1.95 7.32 -21.60
N PHE A 111 -1.78 6.74 -22.80
CA PHE A 111 -0.50 6.16 -23.22
C PHE A 111 0.51 7.24 -23.58
N GLU A 112 0.08 8.33 -24.22
CA GLU A 112 0.94 9.48 -24.47
C GLU A 112 1.22 10.28 -23.20
N ALA A 113 0.19 10.47 -22.36
CA ALA A 113 0.30 11.38 -21.22
C ALA A 113 1.02 10.78 -20.00
N TRP A 114 1.01 9.46 -19.82
CA TRP A 114 1.50 8.82 -18.61
C TRP A 114 2.89 8.22 -18.72
N GLU A 115 3.49 8.20 -19.92
CA GLU A 115 4.82 7.62 -20.16
C GLU A 115 4.96 6.26 -19.47
N ILE A 116 3.96 5.39 -19.69
CA ILE A 116 3.81 4.13 -18.96
C ILE A 116 5.07 3.28 -19.20
N PRO A 117 5.78 2.84 -18.13
CA PRO A 117 6.95 1.99 -18.28
C PRO A 117 6.60 0.67 -18.97
N SER A 118 7.60 0.03 -19.57
CA SER A 118 7.41 -1.29 -20.18
C SER A 118 6.99 -2.32 -19.13
N LEU A 119 6.35 -3.41 -19.58
CA LEU A 119 5.96 -4.52 -18.69
C LEU A 119 7.17 -5.08 -17.92
N ASP A 120 8.34 -5.15 -18.55
CA ASP A 120 9.56 -5.66 -17.91
C ASP A 120 10.06 -4.73 -16.79
N GLU A 121 9.98 -3.41 -17.02
CA GLU A 121 10.32 -2.41 -15.99
C GLU A 121 9.35 -2.46 -14.82
N LEU A 122 8.04 -2.53 -15.10
CA LEU A 122 7.01 -2.66 -14.07
C LEU A 122 7.17 -3.96 -13.28
N THR A 123 7.44 -5.07 -13.96
CA THR A 123 7.64 -6.39 -13.32
C THR A 123 8.85 -6.37 -12.40
N ARG A 124 9.99 -5.84 -12.87
CA ARG A 124 11.21 -5.74 -12.07
C ARG A 124 10.98 -4.86 -10.84
N HIS A 125 10.36 -3.70 -11.04
CA HIS A 125 10.10 -2.78 -9.94
C HIS A 125 9.12 -3.36 -8.91
N PHE A 126 8.07 -4.06 -9.37
CA PHE A 126 7.17 -4.80 -8.48
C PHE A 126 7.91 -5.87 -7.69
N GLN A 127 8.76 -6.68 -8.32
CA GLN A 127 9.53 -7.74 -7.65
C GLN A 127 10.48 -7.16 -6.58
N GLU A 128 11.12 -6.02 -6.85
CA GLU A 128 11.97 -5.33 -5.88
C GLU A 128 11.16 -4.86 -4.66
N VAL A 129 10.03 -4.19 -4.89
CA VAL A 129 9.19 -3.65 -3.81
C VAL A 129 8.54 -4.78 -3.02
N HIS A 130 7.92 -5.73 -3.69
CA HIS A 130 7.28 -6.90 -3.08
C HIS A 130 8.28 -7.71 -2.28
N GLY A 131 9.46 -8.01 -2.85
CA GLY A 131 10.52 -8.74 -2.17
C GLY A 131 11.02 -8.01 -0.91
N ARG A 132 11.19 -6.69 -0.96
CA ARG A 132 11.52 -5.88 0.22
C ARG A 132 10.45 -6.01 1.31
N VAL A 133 9.18 -5.87 0.96
CA VAL A 133 8.07 -5.93 1.94
C VAL A 133 7.92 -7.34 2.51
N GLN A 134 7.99 -8.38 1.66
CA GLN A 134 7.96 -9.78 2.08
C GLN A 134 9.13 -10.14 3.00
N SER A 135 10.29 -9.48 2.83
CA SER A 135 11.44 -9.66 3.74
C SER A 135 11.23 -9.08 5.14
N VAL A 136 10.32 -8.10 5.28
CA VAL A 136 9.91 -7.56 6.58
C VAL A 136 8.87 -8.46 7.21
N TYR A 137 7.80 -8.77 6.48
CA TYR A 137 6.68 -9.60 6.94
C TYR A 137 6.93 -11.09 6.68
N LYS A 138 7.99 -11.64 7.27
CA LYS A 138 8.48 -13.00 6.95
C LYS A 138 7.48 -14.12 7.27
N SER A 139 6.64 -13.91 8.27
CA SER A 139 5.68 -14.90 8.73
C SER A 139 4.32 -14.75 8.04
N GLN A 140 4.02 -13.60 7.44
CA GLN A 140 2.77 -13.33 6.74
C GLN A 140 2.94 -13.44 5.23
N LEU A 141 1.87 -13.76 4.52
CA LEU A 141 1.81 -13.56 3.09
C LEU A 141 1.65 -12.06 2.80
N VAL A 142 2.52 -11.52 1.93
CA VAL A 142 2.31 -10.21 1.30
C VAL A 142 1.55 -10.45 0.01
N PRO A 143 0.22 -10.26 -0.02
CA PRO A 143 -0.54 -10.48 -1.24
C PRO A 143 -0.11 -9.43 -2.28
N GLY A 144 0.10 -9.85 -3.53
CA GLY A 144 0.29 -8.91 -4.63
C GLY A 144 -1.04 -8.26 -5.03
N GLY A 145 -0.97 -7.09 -5.67
CA GLY A 145 -2.16 -6.44 -6.25
C GLY A 145 -2.01 -4.93 -6.41
N THR A 146 -2.74 -4.39 -7.39
CA THR A 146 -3.05 -2.97 -7.52
C THR A 146 -4.54 -2.78 -7.25
N TYR A 147 -4.92 -1.61 -6.74
CA TYR A 147 -6.29 -1.11 -6.86
C TYR A 147 -6.48 -0.40 -8.20
#